data_AF-A0A3P6CLC0-F1
#
_entry.id   AF-A0A3P6CLC0-F1
#
_cell.length_a   1.000
_cell.length_b   1.000
_cell.length_c   1.000
_cell.angle_alpha   90.00
_cell.angle_beta   90.00
_cell.angle_gamma   90.00
#
_symmetry.space_group_name_H-M   'P 1'
#
loop_
_entity.id
_entity.type
_entity.pdbx_description
1 polymer ?
#
loop_
_entity_poly.entity_id
_entity_poly.type
_entity_poly.pdbx_seq_one_letter_code
_entity_poly.pdbx_strand_id
1 'polypeptide(L)'
;MCRGCETETMSHYGSGSWNLTRSLGSFISSFLKEKFENRQGRIVAYTDVGLVLIHVVTSQSFYVANPVSRQCVEILPRVPLEKCFWILGIATRTKDGVVLGYKVVLLKTDFSFLIYSFETGLWSLEASHFPFSFISQELVNPISLNGSIHWLAHNHEHQDFYFRDKKNATGIGHSSHPCHATTPFPDLDKNPKLRRACTTSQGFLMYMNVVSVPNRLGSLKEK
;
A
#
# COMPACT_ATOMS: atom_id res chain seq x y z
N MET A 1 0.64 1.96 -8.02
CA MET A 1 1.80 1.96 -8.94
C MET A 1 2.79 0.89 -8.49
N CYS A 2 3.22 0.00 -9.38
CA CYS A 2 4.25 -1.00 -9.07
C CYS A 2 5.63 -0.33 -8.98
N ARG A 3 6.48 -0.77 -8.04
CA ARG A 3 7.92 -0.42 -8.07
C ARG A 3 8.50 -0.74 -9.44
N GLY A 4 9.16 0.25 -10.05
CA GLY A 4 9.81 0.14 -11.37
C GLY A 4 8.97 0.59 -12.57
N CYS A 5 7.74 1.06 -12.39
CA CYS A 5 7.01 1.76 -13.44
C CYS A 5 7.18 3.26 -13.28
N GLU A 6 8.14 3.85 -13.99
CA GLU A 6 8.37 5.31 -14.03
C GLU A 6 7.37 6.04 -14.95
N THR A 7 6.62 5.31 -15.76
CA THR A 7 5.60 5.85 -16.66
C THR A 7 4.20 5.71 -16.06
N GLU A 8 3.56 6.84 -15.78
CA GLU A 8 2.14 6.93 -15.47
C GLU A 8 1.33 6.51 -16.72
N THR A 9 0.72 5.32 -16.68
CA THR A 9 -0.13 4.81 -17.79
C THR A 9 -1.59 5.26 -17.66
N MET A 10 -1.89 6.22 -16.78
CA MET A 10 -3.26 6.74 -16.60
C MET A 10 -3.46 7.91 -17.57
N SER A 11 -4.44 7.81 -18.46
CA SER A 11 -4.77 8.88 -19.39
C SER A 11 -5.33 10.09 -18.65
N HIS A 12 -4.72 11.26 -18.90
CA HIS A 12 -5.18 12.55 -18.38
C HIS A 12 -6.39 13.02 -19.19
N TYR A 13 -7.58 12.72 -18.71
CA TYR A 13 -8.80 13.36 -19.19
C TYR A 13 -8.90 14.74 -18.54
N GLY A 14 -8.13 15.71 -19.04
CA GLY A 14 -8.10 17.11 -18.61
C GLY A 14 -9.41 17.84 -18.94
N SER A 15 -10.52 17.36 -18.38
CA SER A 15 -11.84 17.95 -18.52
C SER A 15 -12.10 18.91 -17.35
N GLY A 16 -12.57 20.13 -17.66
CA GLY A 16 -12.99 21.13 -16.67
C GLY A 16 -14.17 20.69 -15.78
N SER A 17 -14.79 19.53 -16.06
CA SER A 17 -15.81 18.90 -15.22
C SER A 17 -15.26 17.83 -14.25
N TRP A 18 -14.03 17.33 -14.44
CA TRP A 18 -13.43 16.25 -13.63
C TRP A 18 -12.12 16.64 -12.91
N ASN A 19 -11.70 17.91 -13.04
CA ASN A 19 -10.90 18.73 -12.11
C ASN A 19 -9.65 18.11 -11.42
N LEU A 20 -8.66 17.69 -12.20
CA LEU A 20 -7.25 17.87 -11.83
C LEU A 20 -6.54 18.65 -12.95
N THR A 21 -6.01 19.84 -12.63
CA THR A 21 -5.32 20.71 -13.62
C THR A 21 -3.98 20.15 -14.10
N ARG A 22 -3.49 19.09 -13.46
CA ARG A 22 -2.20 18.42 -13.67
C ARG A 22 -2.36 16.94 -13.34
N SER A 23 -1.40 16.13 -13.76
CA SER A 23 -1.39 14.71 -13.41
C SER A 23 -1.34 14.46 -11.91
N LEU A 24 -1.94 13.36 -11.45
CA LEU A 24 -1.82 12.93 -10.05
C LEU A 24 -0.35 12.71 -9.67
N GLY A 25 0.44 12.13 -10.59
CA GLY A 25 1.89 12.01 -10.44
C GLY A 25 2.58 13.37 -10.22
N SER A 26 2.14 14.44 -10.90
CA SER A 26 2.66 15.79 -10.72
C SER A 26 2.29 16.40 -9.35
N PHE A 27 1.05 16.22 -8.88
CA PHE A 27 0.65 16.64 -7.53
C PHE A 27 1.47 15.95 -6.45
N ILE A 28 1.65 14.64 -6.56
CA ILE A 28 2.47 13.86 -5.64
C ILE A 28 3.93 14.34 -5.66
N SER A 29 4.51 14.48 -6.85
CA SER A 29 5.93 14.84 -6.98
C SER A 29 6.20 16.25 -6.47
N SER A 30 5.33 17.22 -6.79
CA SER A 30 5.45 18.59 -6.29
C SER A 30 5.25 18.67 -4.78
N PHE A 31 4.27 17.96 -4.23
CA PHE A 31 4.04 17.87 -2.79
C PHE A 31 5.27 17.30 -2.06
N LEU A 32 5.83 16.19 -2.56
CA LEU A 32 7.01 15.58 -1.95
C LEU A 32 8.22 16.51 -2.01
N LYS A 33 8.45 17.15 -3.16
CA LYS A 33 9.55 18.11 -3.33
C LYS A 33 9.43 19.28 -2.37
N GLU A 34 8.25 19.88 -2.26
CA GLU A 34 8.02 21.05 -1.40
C GLU A 34 8.06 20.71 0.09
N LYS A 35 7.45 19.59 0.49
CA LYS A 35 7.34 19.24 1.92
C LYS A 35 8.59 18.56 2.48
N PHE A 36 9.30 17.81 1.64
CA PHE A 36 10.39 16.93 2.07
C PHE A 36 11.71 17.17 1.35
N GLU A 37 11.85 18.20 0.51
CA GLU A 37 13.06 18.66 -0.21
C GLU A 37 14.26 17.68 -0.17
N ASN A 38 14.98 17.67 0.96
CA ASN A 38 16.23 16.92 1.18
C ASN A 38 16.11 15.66 2.06
N ARG A 39 14.93 15.39 2.65
CA ARG A 39 14.71 14.30 3.63
C ARG A 39 14.38 12.95 2.97
N GLN A 40 14.34 12.87 1.65
CA GLN A 40 14.01 11.65 0.89
C GLN A 40 12.67 11.01 1.32
N GLY A 41 11.59 11.80 1.33
CA GLY A 41 10.24 11.28 1.55
C GLY A 41 9.80 10.35 0.42
N ARG A 42 9.35 9.14 0.77
CA ARG A 42 8.87 8.14 -0.21
C ARG A 42 7.43 7.75 0.12
N ILE A 43 6.58 7.70 -0.89
CA ILE A 43 5.25 7.09 -0.74
C ILE A 43 5.42 5.58 -0.63
N VAL A 44 4.80 5.01 0.40
CA VAL A 44 4.92 3.59 0.76
C VAL A 44 3.57 2.87 0.76
N ALA A 45 2.46 3.60 0.86
CA ALA A 45 1.11 3.07 0.70
C ALA A 45 0.14 4.18 0.26
N TYR A 46 -0.98 3.79 -0.33
CA TYR A 46 -2.05 4.69 -0.77
C TYR A 46 -3.41 4.10 -0.40
N THR A 47 -4.41 4.98 -0.30
CA THR A 47 -5.79 4.60 0.00
C THR A 47 -6.71 4.84 -1.20
N ASP A 48 -7.83 4.12 -1.20
CA ASP A 48 -8.97 4.28 -2.09
C ASP A 48 -9.64 5.65 -1.99
N VAL A 49 -9.28 6.46 -0.99
CA VAL A 49 -9.78 7.82 -0.76
C VAL A 49 -8.71 8.90 -0.94
N GLY A 50 -7.58 8.56 -1.57
CA GLY A 50 -6.56 9.53 -1.98
C GLY A 50 -5.61 9.98 -0.86
N LEU A 51 -5.63 9.31 0.30
CA LEU A 51 -4.57 9.49 1.30
C LEU A 51 -3.33 8.68 0.91
N VAL A 52 -2.17 9.20 1.26
CA VAL A 52 -0.88 8.52 1.08
C VAL A 52 -0.16 8.41 2.41
N LEU A 53 0.51 7.28 2.60
CA LEU A 53 1.48 7.09 3.67
C LEU A 53 2.88 7.37 3.12
N ILE A 54 3.61 8.23 3.82
CA ILE A 54 4.95 8.66 3.46
C ILE A 54 5.91 8.23 4.55
N HIS A 55 7.03 7.65 4.14
CA HIS A 55 8.16 7.32 5.00
C HIS A 55 9.34 8.22 4.65
N VAL A 56 9.89 8.89 5.65
CA VAL A 56 11.06 9.75 5.53
C VAL A 56 12.26 8.99 6.06
N VAL A 57 13.13 8.54 5.14
CA VAL A 57 14.20 7.59 5.47
C VAL A 57 15.21 8.18 6.45
N THR A 58 15.52 9.47 6.32
CA THR A 58 16.57 10.11 7.14
C THR A 58 16.18 10.28 8.60
N SER A 59 14.91 10.58 8.89
CA SER A 59 14.39 10.73 10.26
C SER A 59 13.65 9.49 10.76
N GLN A 60 13.46 8.49 9.90
CA GLN A 60 12.56 7.36 10.08
C GLN A 60 11.13 7.78 10.52
N SER A 61 10.70 8.98 10.10
CA SER A 61 9.36 9.52 10.40
C SER A 61 8.32 8.98 9.41
N PHE A 62 7.09 8.86 9.88
CA PHE A 62 5.93 8.56 9.06
C PHE A 62 4.98 9.74 8.99
N TYR A 63 4.38 9.95 7.82
CA TYR A 63 3.37 10.99 7.60
C TYR A 63 2.18 10.42 6.85
N VAL A 64 0.98 10.83 7.24
CA VAL A 64 -0.24 10.63 6.46
C VAL A 64 -0.60 11.96 5.81
N ALA A 65 -0.78 11.93 4.49
CA ALA A 65 -1.00 13.14 3.72
C ALA A 65 -2.09 12.98 2.68
N ASN A 66 -2.72 14.10 2.34
CA ASN A 66 -3.51 14.26 1.14
C ASN A 66 -2.73 15.20 0.20
N PRO A 67 -2.10 14.67 -0.88
CA PRO A 67 -1.25 15.47 -1.76
C PRO A 67 -1.99 16.58 -2.51
N VAL A 68 -3.30 16.42 -2.75
CA VAL A 68 -4.14 17.41 -3.46
C VAL A 68 -4.43 18.60 -2.56
N SER A 69 -4.92 18.35 -1.33
CA SER A 69 -5.18 19.41 -0.34
C SER A 69 -3.95 19.93 0.37
N ARG A 70 -2.79 19.26 0.19
CA ARG A 70 -1.51 19.52 0.87
C ARG A 70 -1.53 19.34 2.40
N GLN A 71 -2.60 18.78 2.96
CA GLN A 71 -2.63 18.39 4.37
C GLN A 71 -1.64 17.25 4.62
N CYS A 72 -0.88 17.35 5.70
CA CYS A 72 0.19 16.41 6.04
C CYS A 72 0.38 16.36 7.54
N VAL A 73 0.18 15.18 8.14
CA VAL A 73 0.25 14.94 9.58
C VAL A 73 1.36 13.94 9.86
N GLU A 74 2.27 14.31 10.77
CA GLU A 74 3.31 13.41 11.23
C GLU A 74 2.76 12.44 12.28
N ILE A 75 3.10 11.16 12.13
CA ILE A 75 2.68 10.08 13.01
C ILE A 75 3.91 9.31 13.51
N LEU A 76 4.65 9.90 14.43
CA LEU A 76 5.87 9.30 14.97
C LEU A 76 5.57 8.09 15.86
N PRO A 77 6.17 6.91 15.61
CA PRO A 77 6.22 5.85 16.60
C PRO A 77 6.95 6.35 17.85
N ARG A 78 6.31 6.30 19.02
CA ARG A 78 6.97 6.65 20.30
C ARG A 78 7.97 5.59 20.78
N VAL A 79 8.19 4.56 19.97
CA VAL A 79 9.15 3.49 20.25
C VAL A 79 10.51 3.92 19.70
N PRO A 80 11.62 3.73 20.42
CA PRO A 80 12.95 3.98 19.87
C PRO A 80 13.08 3.27 18.52
N LEU A 81 13.32 4.05 17.46
CA LEU A 81 13.48 3.60 16.08
C LEU A 81 14.84 2.91 15.86
N GLU A 82 15.25 2.06 16.81
CA GLU A 82 16.42 1.19 16.71
C GLU A 82 16.13 -0.07 15.88
N LYS A 83 14.87 -0.30 15.46
CA LYS A 83 14.46 -1.52 14.75
C LYS A 83 13.99 -1.22 13.34
N CYS A 84 14.40 -2.08 12.40
CA CYS A 84 13.81 -2.15 11.07
C CYS A 84 12.34 -2.57 11.16
N PHE A 85 11.44 -1.84 10.51
CA PHE A 85 10.03 -2.20 10.37
C PHE A 85 9.70 -2.46 8.91
N TRP A 86 8.81 -3.41 8.65
CA TRP A 86 8.15 -3.53 7.34
C TRP A 86 6.86 -2.74 7.36
N ILE A 87 6.69 -1.91 6.34
CA ILE A 87 5.53 -1.05 6.22
C ILE A 87 4.42 -1.88 5.58
N LEU A 88 3.46 -2.28 6.40
CA LEU A 88 2.34 -3.09 5.92
C LEU A 88 1.24 -2.21 5.33
N GLY A 89 1.12 -0.94 5.67
CA GLY A 89 0.29 0.01 4.92
C GLY A 89 -0.71 0.76 5.79
N ILE A 90 -1.74 1.29 5.14
CA ILE A 90 -2.75 2.17 5.73
C ILE A 90 -4.14 1.67 5.35
N ALA A 91 -5.07 1.68 6.30
CA ALA A 91 -6.49 1.46 6.04
C ALA A 91 -7.30 2.66 6.50
N THR A 92 -8.36 2.97 5.78
CA THR A 92 -9.25 4.10 6.09
C THR A 92 -10.66 3.63 6.41
N ARG A 93 -11.28 4.26 7.41
CA ARG A 93 -12.72 4.18 7.64
C ARG A 93 -13.37 5.36 6.94
N THR A 94 -14.31 5.08 6.04
CA THR A 94 -15.04 6.12 5.33
C THR A 94 -16.54 5.94 5.49
N LYS A 95 -17.27 7.04 5.38
CA LYS A 95 -18.74 7.06 5.31
C LYS A 95 -19.13 8.16 4.33
N ASP A 96 -19.91 7.81 3.31
CA ASP A 96 -20.40 8.75 2.29
C ASP A 96 -19.26 9.58 1.65
N GLY A 97 -18.11 8.94 1.39
CA GLY A 97 -16.92 9.59 0.81
C GLY A 97 -16.06 10.39 1.80
N VAL A 98 -16.51 10.56 3.05
CA VAL A 98 -15.78 11.27 4.11
C VAL A 98 -14.90 10.30 4.89
N VAL A 99 -13.64 10.67 5.09
CA VAL A 99 -12.70 9.90 5.94
C VAL A 99 -13.02 10.17 7.41
N LEU A 100 -13.44 9.13 8.13
CA LEU A 100 -13.76 9.18 9.57
C LEU A 100 -12.59 8.74 10.46
N GLY A 101 -11.57 8.14 9.87
CA GLY A 101 -10.38 7.68 10.59
C GLY A 101 -9.50 6.80 9.72
N TYR A 102 -8.30 6.53 10.21
CA TYR A 102 -7.37 5.62 9.56
C TYR A 102 -6.50 4.93 10.59
N LYS A 103 -5.94 3.80 10.18
CA LYS A 103 -4.91 3.09 10.92
C LYS A 103 -3.71 2.83 10.03
N VAL A 104 -2.52 2.88 10.60
CA VAL A 104 -1.27 2.52 9.93
C VAL A 104 -0.72 1.28 10.60
N VAL A 105 -0.35 0.28 9.81
CA VAL A 105 0.13 -1.01 10.29
C VAL A 105 1.58 -1.19 9.86
N LEU A 106 2.44 -1.42 10.84
CA LEU A 106 3.84 -1.78 10.67
C LEU A 106 4.07 -3.19 11.23
N LEU A 107 5.03 -3.91 10.67
CA LEU A 107 5.48 -5.21 11.15
C LEU A 107 6.90 -5.09 11.71
N LYS A 108 7.09 -5.56 12.93
CA LYS A 108 8.39 -5.63 13.58
C LYS A 108 9.15 -6.88 13.16
N THR A 109 10.45 -6.90 13.39
CA THR A 109 11.32 -8.06 13.14
C THR A 109 10.92 -9.31 13.90
N ASP A 110 10.23 -9.17 15.03
CA ASP A 110 9.67 -10.26 15.84
C ASP A 110 8.26 -10.70 15.38
N PHE A 111 7.83 -10.30 14.18
CA PHE A 111 6.52 -10.57 13.59
C PHE A 111 5.32 -10.05 14.41
N SER A 112 5.54 -9.13 15.35
CA SER A 112 4.47 -8.40 16.03
C SER A 112 4.04 -7.17 15.23
N PHE A 113 2.76 -6.81 15.33
CA PHE A 113 2.22 -5.63 14.68
C PHE A 113 2.37 -4.39 15.56
N LEU A 114 2.76 -3.28 14.95
CA LEU A 114 2.74 -1.95 15.55
C LEU A 114 1.71 -1.11 14.80
N ILE A 115 0.64 -0.71 15.48
CA ILE A 115 -0.54 -0.10 14.85
C ILE A 115 -0.74 1.31 15.37
N TYR A 116 -0.78 2.29 14.48
CA TYR A 116 -1.26 3.64 14.78
C TYR A 116 -2.76 3.72 14.58
N SER A 117 -3.48 4.40 15.47
CA SER A 117 -4.89 4.76 15.28
C SER A 117 -5.05 6.27 15.28
N PHE A 118 -5.70 6.79 14.25
CA PHE A 118 -6.08 8.20 14.18
C PHE A 118 -7.03 8.60 15.32
N GLU A 119 -7.94 7.71 15.73
CA GLU A 119 -8.92 8.02 16.78
C GLU A 119 -8.26 8.27 18.14
N THR A 120 -7.21 7.51 18.46
CA THR A 120 -6.48 7.66 19.73
C THR A 120 -5.27 8.57 19.60
N GLY A 121 -4.75 8.77 18.38
CA GLY A 121 -3.49 9.44 18.13
C GLY A 121 -2.27 8.66 18.64
N LEU A 122 -2.43 7.38 18.96
CA LEU A 122 -1.41 6.56 19.62
C LEU A 122 -1.03 5.33 18.80
N TRP A 123 0.20 4.88 19.02
CA TRP A 123 0.70 3.59 18.57
C TRP A 123 0.46 2.52 19.64
N SER A 124 -0.03 1.36 19.25
CA SER A 124 -0.21 0.19 20.12
C SER A 124 0.52 -1.02 19.53
N LEU A 125 1.22 -1.76 20.39
CA LEU A 125 1.80 -3.05 20.04
C LEU A 125 0.71 -4.12 20.14
N GLU A 126 0.58 -4.92 19.09
CA GLU A 126 -0.32 -6.06 19.07
C GLU A 126 0.50 -7.36 18.94
N ALA A 127 0.37 -8.23 19.94
CA ALA A 127 1.08 -9.49 20.05
C ALA A 127 0.55 -10.59 19.10
N SER A 128 -0.42 -10.27 18.25
CA SER A 128 -0.89 -11.18 17.22
C SER A 128 0.26 -11.53 16.28
N HIS A 129 0.61 -12.81 16.19
CA HIS A 129 1.68 -13.28 15.32
C HIS A 129 1.21 -13.40 13.87
N PHE A 130 2.05 -12.95 12.94
CA PHE A 130 1.81 -13.18 11.52
C PHE A 130 1.71 -14.70 11.26
N PRO A 131 0.67 -15.19 10.55
CA PRO A 131 0.42 -16.63 10.43
C PRO A 131 1.45 -17.41 9.60
N PHE A 132 2.45 -16.74 9.02
CA PHE A 132 3.50 -17.41 8.23
C PHE A 132 4.84 -16.69 8.34
N SER A 133 5.94 -17.42 8.15
CA SER A 133 7.31 -16.90 8.05
C SER A 133 7.61 -16.43 6.62
N PHE A 134 7.53 -15.12 6.39
CA PHE A 134 7.83 -14.53 5.09
C PHE A 134 9.29 -14.15 4.92
N ILE A 135 9.76 -14.16 3.67
CA ILE A 135 10.95 -13.42 3.25
C ILE A 135 10.52 -11.96 3.05
N SER A 136 11.17 -11.05 3.78
CA SER A 136 10.88 -9.62 3.91
C SER A 136 10.70 -8.80 2.62
N GLN A 137 11.08 -9.35 1.46
CA GLN A 137 11.15 -8.62 0.20
C GLN A 137 9.83 -8.57 -0.58
N GLU A 138 8.80 -9.30 -0.13
CA GLU A 138 7.63 -9.61 -0.97
C GLU A 138 6.34 -8.86 -0.59
N LEU A 139 6.32 -8.12 0.52
CA LEU A 139 5.18 -7.27 0.93
C LEU A 139 5.16 -5.95 0.16
N VAL A 140 5.19 -6.04 -1.18
CA VAL A 140 5.31 -4.88 -2.05
C VAL A 140 3.90 -4.39 -2.46
N ASN A 141 3.63 -3.11 -2.19
CA ASN A 141 2.39 -2.40 -2.57
C ASN A 141 1.14 -2.89 -1.82
N PRO A 142 1.01 -2.58 -0.52
CA PRO A 142 -0.22 -2.87 0.19
C PRO A 142 -1.40 -2.14 -0.45
N ILE A 143 -2.55 -2.80 -0.47
CA ILE A 143 -3.79 -2.30 -1.04
C ILE A 143 -4.76 -2.01 0.09
N SER A 144 -5.11 -0.74 0.26
CA SER A 144 -6.24 -0.31 1.09
C SER A 144 -7.53 -0.49 0.31
N LEU A 145 -8.48 -1.25 0.85
CA LEU A 145 -9.81 -1.38 0.28
C LEU A 145 -10.83 -1.64 1.37
N ASN A 146 -11.92 -0.88 1.41
CA ASN A 146 -13.06 -1.11 2.30
C ASN A 146 -12.65 -1.28 3.78
N GLY A 147 -11.73 -0.44 4.25
CA GLY A 147 -11.23 -0.49 5.63
C GLY A 147 -10.43 -1.76 5.98
N SER A 148 -9.90 -2.44 4.97
CA SER A 148 -8.99 -3.57 5.14
C SER A 148 -7.69 -3.27 4.39
N ILE A 149 -6.59 -3.82 4.89
CA ILE A 149 -5.33 -3.84 4.15
C ILE A 149 -5.17 -5.23 3.56
N HIS A 150 -4.68 -5.24 2.32
CA HIS A 150 -4.55 -6.41 1.50
C HIS A 150 -3.15 -6.50 0.92
N TRP A 151 -2.63 -7.73 0.89
CA TRP A 151 -1.27 -7.99 0.43
C TRP A 151 -1.22 -9.22 -0.46
N LEU A 152 -0.32 -9.14 -1.43
CA LEU A 152 0.22 -10.30 -2.10
C LEU A 152 1.34 -10.86 -1.23
N ALA A 153 1.30 -12.17 -0.99
CA ALA A 153 2.27 -12.85 -0.14
C ALA A 153 2.54 -14.25 -0.70
N HIS A 154 3.75 -14.79 -0.52
CA HIS A 154 4.08 -16.17 -0.92
C HIS A 154 4.42 -17.05 0.28
N ASN A 155 3.98 -18.30 0.28
CA ASN A 155 4.44 -19.26 1.28
C ASN A 155 5.84 -19.83 0.92
N HIS A 156 6.37 -20.70 1.78
CA HIS A 156 7.66 -21.38 1.55
C HIS A 156 7.69 -22.25 0.28
N GLU A 157 6.52 -22.59 -0.27
CA GLU A 157 6.38 -23.34 -1.52
C GLU A 157 6.21 -22.40 -2.73
N HIS A 158 6.45 -21.10 -2.58
CA HIS A 158 6.25 -20.06 -3.59
C HIS A 158 4.82 -19.98 -4.14
N GLN A 159 3.84 -20.45 -3.37
CA GLN A 159 2.43 -20.27 -3.72
C GLN A 159 2.00 -18.87 -3.28
N ASP A 160 1.43 -18.12 -4.21
CA ASP A 160 0.89 -16.80 -3.95
C ASP A 160 -0.46 -16.93 -3.23
N PHE A 161 -0.65 -16.09 -2.23
CA PHE A 161 -1.90 -15.93 -1.54
C PHE A 161 -2.23 -14.47 -1.33
N TYR A 162 -3.53 -14.22 -1.28
CA TYR A 162 -4.07 -12.95 -0.86
C TYR A 162 -4.29 -12.96 0.64
N PHE A 163 -3.62 -12.06 1.35
CA PHE A 163 -3.82 -11.88 2.79
C PHE A 163 -4.68 -10.64 3.03
N ARG A 164 -5.70 -10.78 3.88
CA ARG A 164 -6.55 -9.68 4.33
C ARG A 164 -6.45 -9.55 5.85
N ASP A 165 -6.15 -8.35 6.32
CA ASP A 165 -6.38 -7.97 7.71
C ASP A 165 -7.70 -7.20 7.81
N LYS A 166 -8.70 -7.83 8.45
CA LYS A 166 -10.03 -7.27 8.66
C LYS A 166 -10.13 -6.33 9.86
N LYS A 167 -9.08 -6.16 10.68
CA LYS A 167 -9.25 -5.46 11.98
C LYS A 167 -9.47 -3.94 11.91
N ASN A 168 -9.34 -3.30 10.75
CA ASN A 168 -8.83 -1.93 10.75
C ASN A 168 -9.62 -0.91 9.93
N ALA A 169 -10.83 -0.63 10.41
CA ALA A 169 -11.49 0.66 10.25
C ALA A 169 -12.65 0.82 11.23
N THR A 170 -13.47 -0.21 11.45
CA THR A 170 -14.83 -0.05 12.01
C THR A 170 -14.96 -0.12 13.52
N GLY A 171 -13.93 -0.51 14.27
CA GLY A 171 -13.95 -0.42 15.75
C GLY A 171 -15.11 -1.14 16.47
N ILE A 172 -15.86 -2.01 15.78
CA ILE A 172 -17.01 -2.70 16.36
C ILE A 172 -16.85 -4.19 16.08
N GLY A 173 -16.42 -4.91 17.11
CA GLY A 173 -16.28 -6.36 17.09
C GLY A 173 -15.25 -6.83 18.11
N HIS A 174 -15.73 -7.26 19.29
CA HIS A 174 -14.97 -7.92 20.35
C HIS A 174 -14.50 -9.33 19.94
N SER A 175 -13.95 -9.50 18.73
CA SER A 175 -13.23 -10.72 18.38
C SER A 175 -11.74 -10.48 18.62
N SER A 176 -11.24 -11.07 19.71
CA SER A 176 -9.84 -11.08 20.12
C SER A 176 -8.87 -11.71 19.12
N HIS A 177 -9.35 -12.20 17.97
CA HIS A 177 -8.54 -12.86 16.96
C HIS A 177 -8.51 -12.01 15.68
N PRO A 178 -7.34 -11.70 15.12
CA PRO A 178 -7.27 -11.16 13.77
C PRO A 178 -7.83 -12.20 12.78
N CYS A 179 -8.90 -11.83 12.06
CA CYS A 179 -9.43 -12.66 10.99
C CYS A 179 -8.53 -12.51 9.76
N HIS A 180 -7.46 -13.28 9.76
CA HIS A 180 -6.55 -13.46 8.63
C HIS A 180 -7.24 -14.35 7.60
N ALA A 181 -7.78 -13.75 6.53
CA ALA A 181 -8.25 -14.53 5.40
C ALA A 181 -7.10 -14.66 4.41
N THR A 182 -6.67 -15.91 4.20
CA THR A 182 -5.71 -16.28 3.17
C THR A 182 -6.49 -16.92 2.03
N THR A 183 -6.54 -16.27 0.87
CA THR A 183 -7.21 -16.82 -0.31
C THR A 183 -6.16 -17.23 -1.35
N PRO A 184 -6.07 -18.52 -1.71
CA PRO A 184 -5.21 -18.94 -2.81
C PRO A 184 -5.66 -18.33 -4.13
N PHE A 185 -4.72 -18.08 -5.04
CA PHE A 185 -5.09 -17.71 -6.40
C PHE A 185 -5.74 -18.89 -7.12
N PRO A 186 -6.67 -18.63 -8.07
CA PRO A 186 -7.35 -19.69 -8.80
C PRO A 186 -6.41 -20.45 -9.77
N ASP A 187 -5.25 -19.89 -10.10
CA ASP A 187 -4.28 -20.39 -11.09
C ASP A 187 -2.96 -20.86 -10.45
N LEU A 188 -3.07 -21.62 -9.34
CA LEU A 188 -1.95 -22.18 -8.54
C LEU A 188 -1.13 -23.27 -9.26
N ASP A 189 -0.64 -23.00 -10.47
CA ASP A 189 0.52 -23.75 -10.96
C ASP A 189 1.73 -23.37 -10.11
N LYS A 190 2.53 -24.37 -9.70
CA LYS A 190 3.67 -24.23 -8.78
C LYS A 190 4.74 -23.21 -9.23
N ASN A 191 4.70 -22.77 -10.48
CA ASN A 191 5.58 -21.75 -11.05
C ASN A 191 4.77 -20.81 -11.95
N PRO A 192 4.29 -19.66 -11.43
CA PRO A 192 3.62 -18.69 -12.28
C PRO A 192 4.59 -18.17 -13.34
N LYS A 193 4.30 -18.45 -14.62
CA LYS A 193 5.07 -17.91 -15.77
C LYS A 193 4.86 -16.40 -15.94
N LEU A 194 3.94 -15.80 -15.18
CA LEU A 194 3.46 -14.44 -15.34
C LEU A 194 3.68 -13.66 -14.04
N ARG A 195 4.07 -12.39 -14.17
CA ARG A 195 4.16 -11.50 -13.02
C ARG A 195 2.75 -11.14 -12.58
N ARG A 196 2.39 -11.42 -11.35
CA ARG A 196 1.07 -11.07 -10.80
C ARG A 196 1.07 -9.66 -10.25
N ALA A 197 -0.07 -8.99 -10.38
CA ALA A 197 -0.31 -7.69 -9.77
C ALA A 197 -1.76 -7.58 -9.30
N CYS A 198 -1.96 -6.79 -8.25
CA CYS A 198 -3.27 -6.46 -7.74
C CYS A 198 -3.49 -4.95 -7.75
N THR A 199 -4.72 -4.55 -8.03
CA THR A 199 -5.21 -3.18 -7.95
C THR A 199 -6.66 -3.19 -7.47
N THR A 200 -7.29 -2.04 -7.34
CA THR A 200 -8.71 -1.91 -7.03
C THR A 200 -9.45 -1.22 -8.17
N SER A 201 -10.74 -1.54 -8.33
CA SER A 201 -11.65 -0.84 -9.24
C SER A 201 -13.07 -0.97 -8.70
N GLN A 202 -13.78 0.15 -8.60
CA GLN A 202 -15.20 0.20 -8.17
C GLN A 202 -15.48 -0.54 -6.84
N GLY A 203 -14.56 -0.48 -5.88
CA GLY A 203 -14.71 -1.17 -4.59
C GLY A 203 -14.37 -2.67 -4.61
N PHE A 204 -13.94 -3.21 -5.75
CA PHE A 204 -13.48 -4.59 -5.91
C PHE A 204 -11.95 -4.67 -6.01
N LEU A 205 -11.40 -5.79 -5.54
CA LEU A 205 -10.02 -6.15 -5.84
C LEU A 205 -9.95 -6.71 -7.26
N MET A 206 -9.03 -6.18 -8.04
CA MET A 206 -8.70 -6.66 -9.38
C MET A 206 -7.35 -7.38 -9.33
N TYR A 207 -7.35 -8.61 -9.80
CA TYR A 207 -6.13 -9.40 -10.02
C TYR A 207 -5.81 -9.43 -11.50
N MET A 208 -4.53 -9.30 -11.84
CA MET A 208 -4.06 -9.34 -13.21
C MET A 208 -2.76 -10.11 -13.34
N ASN A 209 -2.70 -10.94 -14.37
CA ASN A 209 -1.49 -11.59 -14.84
C ASN A 209 -0.81 -10.70 -15.89
N VAL A 210 0.39 -10.23 -15.57
CA VAL A 210 1.21 -9.39 -16.44
C VAL A 210 2.12 -10.28 -17.26
N VAL A 211 1.90 -10.27 -18.58
CA VAL A 211 2.75 -10.95 -19.56
C VAL A 211 3.86 -9.99 -19.99
N SER A 212 5.12 -10.43 -19.92
CA SER A 212 6.21 -9.70 -20.56
C SER A 212 6.15 -9.95 -22.06
N VAL A 213 5.86 -8.89 -22.84
CA VAL A 213 6.03 -8.95 -24.30
C VAL A 213 7.51 -8.70 -24.59
N PRO A 214 8.26 -9.65 -25.17
CA PRO A 214 9.62 -9.37 -25.59
C PRO A 214 9.59 -8.31 -26.68
N ASN A 215 10.40 -7.26 -26.53
CA ASN A 215 10.63 -6.27 -27.58
C ASN A 215 11.19 -6.99 -28.81
N ARG A 216 10.34 -7.31 -29.79
CA ARG A 216 10.81 -7.65 -31.13
C ARG A 216 11.25 -6.35 -31.79
N LEU A 217 12.48 -5.93 -31.48
CA LEU A 217 13.17 -4.93 -32.28
C LEU A 217 13.32 -5.51 -33.69
N GLY A 218 12.81 -4.78 -34.68
CA GLY A 218 12.60 -5.27 -36.03
C GLY A 218 13.87 -5.78 -36.71
N SER A 219 13.79 -6.99 -37.25
CA SER A 219 14.62 -7.44 -38.37
C SER A 219 13.75 -7.51 -39.63
N LEU A 220 13.33 -6.35 -40.12
CA LEU A 220 13.03 -6.21 -41.54
C LEU A 220 14.38 -6.04 -42.23
N LYS A 221 14.92 -7.14 -42.76
CA LYS A 221 16.00 -7.09 -43.74
C LYS A 221 15.46 -6.41 -44.99
N GLU A 222 15.93 -5.21 -45.28
CA GLU A 222 15.91 -4.69 -46.65
C GLU A 222 17.04 -5.36 -47.44
N LYS A 223 16.63 -6.03 -48.53
CA LYS A 223 17.39 -6.55 -49.68
C LYS A 223 18.59 -7.46 -49.42
#